data_AF-A0AAW1AVC0-F1
#
_entry.id   AF-A0AAW1AVC0-F1
#
_cell.length_a   1.000
_cell.length_b   1.000
_cell.length_c   1.000
_cell.angle_alpha   90.00
_cell.angle_beta   90.00
_cell.angle_gamma   90.00
#
_symmetry.space_group_name_H-M   'P 1'
#
loop_
_entity.id
_entity.type
_entity.pdbx_description
1 polymer ?
#
loop_
_entity_poly.entity_id
_entity_poly.type
_entity_poly.pdbx_seq_one_letter_code
_entity_poly.pdbx_strand_id
1 'polypeptide(L)'
;MIKLYDNLGDYYTFDSKSVTVEEFFGDLSTFRTLFLEALKENHKRREMEEKTKRAKLAKEKAEREKLERQKKKKQLIDMNKEGDETGVMDNLLEALQSGEAFRDRRKRMPRPQDY
;
A
#
# COMPACT_ATOMS: atom_id res chain seq x y z
N MET A 1 35.08 -33.26 22.48
CA MET A 1 33.84 -33.34 21.67
C MET A 1 32.70 -33.92 22.47
N ILE A 2 32.75 -35.18 22.91
CA ILE A 2 31.64 -35.85 23.64
C ILE A 2 31.19 -35.07 24.89
N LYS A 3 32.11 -34.67 25.77
CA LYS A 3 31.77 -33.85 26.96
C LYS A 3 31.04 -32.54 26.64
N LEU A 4 31.33 -31.91 25.49
CA LEU A 4 30.64 -30.68 25.09
C LEU A 4 29.22 -30.97 24.62
N TYR A 5 29.02 -32.11 23.97
CA TYR A 5 27.70 -32.57 23.56
C TYR A 5 26.84 -33.00 24.76
N ASP A 6 27.43 -33.68 25.74
CA ASP A 6 26.75 -34.00 27.00
C ASP A 6 26.32 -32.74 27.75
N ASN A 7 27.22 -31.74 27.84
CA ASN A 7 26.87 -30.43 28.43
C ASN A 7 25.72 -29.73 27.69
N LEU A 8 25.60 -29.91 26.36
CA LEU A 8 24.46 -29.40 25.59
C LEU A 8 23.17 -30.15 25.95
N GLY A 9 23.26 -31.47 26.16
CA GLY A 9 22.18 -32.30 26.68
C GLY A 9 21.65 -31.79 28.01
N ASP A 10 22.54 -31.54 28.96
CA ASP A 10 22.18 -30.98 30.27
C ASP A 10 21.56 -29.58 30.15
N TYR A 11 22.14 -28.72 29.31
CA TYR A 11 21.72 -27.33 29.15
C TYR A 11 20.35 -27.19 28.44
N TYR A 12 20.14 -27.95 27.36
CA TYR A 12 18.89 -27.94 26.59
C TYR A 12 17.91 -29.03 27.01
N THR A 13 18.23 -29.78 28.07
CA THR A 13 17.38 -30.81 28.69
C THR A 13 16.98 -31.94 27.73
N PHE A 14 17.95 -32.54 27.03
CA PHE A 14 17.76 -33.75 26.23
C PHE A 14 18.79 -34.83 26.59
N ASP A 15 18.45 -36.10 26.37
CA ASP A 15 19.37 -37.22 26.61
C ASP A 15 20.37 -37.35 25.44
N SER A 16 21.63 -36.98 25.69
CA SER A 16 22.74 -37.05 24.72
C SER A 16 23.07 -38.47 24.25
N LYS A 17 22.57 -39.51 24.93
CA LYS A 17 22.71 -40.91 24.47
C LYS A 17 21.58 -41.33 23.54
N SER A 18 20.44 -40.66 23.62
CA SER A 18 19.26 -40.95 22.81
C SER A 18 19.28 -40.26 21.45
N VAL A 19 19.94 -39.10 21.36
CA VAL A 19 20.07 -38.30 20.14
C VAL A 19 21.55 -38.27 19.76
N THR A 20 21.87 -38.69 18.55
CA THR A 20 23.26 -38.61 18.08
C THR A 20 23.65 -37.18 17.76
N VAL A 21 24.96 -36.89 17.81
CA VAL A 21 25.51 -35.56 17.45
C VAL A 21 25.07 -35.15 16.04
N GLU A 22 25.02 -36.10 15.11
CA GLU A 22 24.65 -35.88 13.72
C GLU A 22 23.17 -35.51 13.58
N GLU A 23 22.27 -36.20 14.29
CA GLU A 23 20.85 -35.87 14.32
C GLU A 23 20.61 -34.48 14.94
N PHE A 24 21.20 -34.20 16.10
CA PHE A 24 21.03 -32.92 16.79
C PHE A 24 21.45 -31.72 15.91
N PHE A 25 22.64 -31.79 15.31
CA PHE A 25 23.12 -30.72 14.44
C PHE A 25 22.46 -30.72 13.05
N GLY A 26 21.99 -31.86 12.57
CA GLY A 26 21.16 -31.97 11.37
C GLY A 26 19.83 -31.25 11.53
N ASP A 27 19.13 -31.50 12.63
CA ASP A 27 17.88 -30.82 12.98
C ASP A 27 18.11 -29.32 13.17
N LEU A 28 19.17 -28.93 13.88
CA LEU A 28 19.49 -27.51 14.09
C LEU A 28 19.83 -26.79 12.78
N SER A 29 20.54 -27.45 11.87
CA SER A 29 20.84 -26.93 10.53
C SER A 29 19.56 -26.74 9.69
N THR A 30 18.67 -27.72 9.76
CA THR A 30 17.36 -27.68 9.10
C THR A 30 16.52 -26.54 9.66
N PHE A 31 16.41 -26.42 10.99
CA PHE A 31 15.72 -25.33 11.66
C PHE A 31 16.28 -23.96 11.26
N ARG A 32 17.61 -23.80 11.25
CA ARG A 32 18.26 -22.54 10.82
C ARG A 32 17.87 -22.18 9.39
N THR A 33 17.86 -23.15 8.48
CA THR A 33 17.48 -22.94 7.08
C THR A 33 16.03 -22.49 6.96
N LEU A 34 15.11 -23.23 7.58
CA LEU A 34 13.67 -22.91 7.58
C LEU A 34 13.39 -21.54 8.22
N PHE A 35 14.09 -21.20 9.30
CA PHE A 35 13.92 -19.91 9.96
C PHE A 35 14.34 -18.74 9.05
N LEU A 36 15.47 -18.87 8.35
CA LEU A 36 15.92 -17.84 7.41
C LEU A 36 15.01 -17.71 6.18
N GLU A 37 14.44 -18.81 5.71
CA GLU A 37 13.43 -18.80 4.65
C GLU A 37 12.14 -18.10 5.11
N ALA A 38 11.61 -18.48 6.27
CA ALA A 38 10.44 -17.86 6.86
C ALA A 38 10.63 -16.36 7.12
N LEU A 39 11.85 -15.93 7.52
CA LEU A 39 12.18 -14.51 7.64
C LEU A 39 12.05 -13.79 6.28
N LYS A 40 12.63 -14.34 5.21
CA LYS A 40 12.52 -13.77 3.86
C LYS A 40 11.07 -13.71 3.38
N GLU A 41 10.30 -14.76 3.61
CA GLU A 41 8.87 -14.81 3.26
C GLU A 41 8.05 -13.78 4.03
N ASN A 42 8.33 -13.59 5.33
CA ASN A 42 7.68 -12.57 6.14
C ASN A 42 7.97 -11.15 5.67
N HIS A 43 9.17 -10.88 5.14
CA HIS A 43 9.48 -9.60 4.51
C HIS A 43 8.67 -9.40 3.22
N LYS A 44 8.70 -10.39 2.32
CA LYS A 44 7.92 -10.35 1.06
C LYS A 44 6.42 -10.17 1.32
N ARG A 45 5.88 -10.87 2.32
CA ARG A 45 4.47 -10.77 2.72
C ARG A 45 4.11 -9.36 3.18
N ARG A 46 4.92 -8.77 4.07
CA ARG A 46 4.73 -7.39 4.53
C ARG A 46 4.75 -6.37 3.39
N GLU A 47 5.71 -6.49 2.46
CA GLU A 47 5.79 -5.62 1.29
C GLU A 47 4.56 -5.74 0.37
N MET A 48 4.08 -6.96 0.14
CA MET A 48 2.90 -7.22 -0.68
C MET A 48 1.62 -6.67 -0.03
N GLU A 49 1.47 -6.86 1.28
CA GLU A 49 0.35 -6.32 2.06
C GLU A 49 0.33 -4.79 2.00
N GLU A 50 1.48 -4.13 2.17
CA GLU A 50 1.58 -2.67 2.03
C GLU A 50 1.24 -2.19 0.63
N LYS A 51 1.77 -2.85 -0.41
CA LYS A 51 1.47 -2.51 -1.81
C LYS A 51 -0.02 -2.63 -2.09
N THR A 52 -0.65 -3.69 -1.61
CA THR A 52 -2.09 -3.93 -1.76
C THR A 52 -2.91 -2.87 -1.03
N LYS A 53 -2.54 -2.54 0.21
CA LYS A 53 -3.19 -1.49 1.00
C LYS A 53 -3.10 -0.13 0.30
N ARG A 54 -1.92 0.25 -0.20
CA ARG A 54 -1.73 1.50 -0.95
C ARG A 54 -2.57 1.53 -2.23
N ALA A 55 -2.61 0.44 -2.98
CA ALA A 55 -3.43 0.35 -4.19
C ALA A 55 -4.94 0.49 -3.90
N LYS A 56 -5.43 -0.13 -2.83
CA LYS A 56 -6.83 0.01 -2.37
C LYS A 56 -7.16 1.44 -1.98
N LEU A 57 -6.31 2.09 -1.17
CA LEU A 57 -6.50 3.48 -0.76
C LEU A 57 -6.47 4.46 -1.94
N ALA A 58 -5.59 4.24 -2.92
CA ALA A 58 -5.52 5.06 -4.13
C ALA A 58 -6.79 4.93 -4.99
N LYS A 59 -7.33 3.70 -5.13
CA LYS A 59 -8.59 3.46 -5.85
C LYS A 59 -9.78 4.12 -5.15
N GLU A 60 -9.91 3.94 -3.83
CA GLU A 60 -11.00 4.55 -3.06
C GLU A 60 -10.95 6.09 -3.13
N LYS A 61 -9.75 6.68 -3.04
CA LYS A 61 -9.57 8.12 -3.18
C LYS A 61 -9.97 8.60 -4.58
N ALA A 62 -9.56 7.90 -5.63
CA ALA A 62 -9.91 8.25 -7.00
C ALA A 62 -11.43 8.15 -7.26
N GLU A 63 -12.11 7.15 -6.71
CA GLU A 63 -13.57 7.01 -6.80
C GLU A 63 -14.30 8.13 -6.04
N ARG A 64 -13.82 8.49 -4.84
CA ARG A 64 -14.37 9.60 -4.05
C ARG A 64 -14.22 10.92 -4.79
N GLU A 65 -13.04 11.23 -5.31
CA GLU A 65 -12.80 12.45 -6.10
C GLU A 65 -13.67 12.49 -7.37
N LYS A 66 -13.87 11.35 -8.05
CA LYS A 66 -14.75 11.25 -9.23
C LYS A 66 -16.21 11.54 -8.86
N LEU A 67 -16.69 10.98 -7.74
CA LEU A 67 -18.05 11.21 -7.26
C LEU A 67 -18.27 12.67 -6.85
N GLU A 68 -17.31 13.28 -6.16
CA GLU A 68 -17.38 14.70 -5.79
C GLU A 68 -17.39 15.63 -7.01
N ARG A 69 -16.53 15.35 -8.01
CA ARG A 69 -16.56 16.09 -9.29
C ARG A 69 -17.90 15.97 -9.99
N GLN A 70 -18.51 14.78 -10.00
CA GLN A 70 -19.83 14.58 -10.59
C GLN A 70 -20.93 15.32 -9.82
N LYS A 71 -20.90 15.32 -8.48
CA LYS A 71 -21.84 16.07 -7.64
C LYS A 71 -21.74 17.58 -7.87
N LYS A 72 -20.53 18.14 -7.86
CA LYS A 72 -20.28 19.56 -8.15
C LYS A 72 -20.77 19.94 -9.55
N LYS A 73 -20.49 19.10 -10.56
CA LYS A 73 -20.98 19.33 -11.92
C LYS A 73 -22.51 19.29 -12.00
N LYS A 74 -23.19 18.37 -11.29
CA LYS A 74 -24.66 18.32 -11.24
C LYS A 74 -25.26 19.57 -10.60
N GLN A 75 -24.72 20.04 -9.47
CA GLN A 75 -25.18 21.27 -8.82
C GLN A 75 -25.12 22.48 -9.77
N LEU A 76 -24.03 22.63 -10.53
CA LEU A 76 -23.88 23.71 -11.52
C LEU A 76 -24.86 23.59 -12.71
N ILE A 77 -25.34 22.38 -13.04
CA ILE A 77 -26.29 22.16 -14.14
C ILE A 77 -27.74 22.34 -13.67
N ASP A 78 -28.08 21.95 -12.44
CA ASP A 78 -29.42 22.14 -11.87
C ASP A 78 -29.75 23.61 -11.62
N MET A 79 -28.75 24.44 -11.29
CA MET A 79 -28.89 25.90 -11.29
C MET A 79 -29.33 26.48 -12.65
N ASN A 80 -29.20 25.73 -13.74
CA ASN A 80 -29.66 26.15 -15.07
C ASN A 80 -31.08 25.64 -15.41
N LYS A 81 -31.74 24.87 -14.53
CA LYS A 81 -33.06 24.27 -14.80
C LYS A 81 -34.22 24.87 -13.98
N GLU A 82 -33.95 25.49 -12.84
CA GLU A 82 -34.97 26.21 -12.07
C GLU A 82 -34.87 27.71 -12.33
N GLY A 83 -35.61 28.18 -13.34
CA GLY A 83 -36.48 29.37 -13.26
C GLY A 83 -35.95 30.76 -12.89
N ASP A 84 -34.71 30.94 -12.43
CA ASP A 84 -34.16 32.24 -12.01
C ASP A 84 -32.94 32.59 -12.88
N GLU A 85 -33.22 33.10 -14.08
CA GLU A 85 -32.24 33.61 -15.04
C GLU A 85 -31.42 34.81 -14.49
N THR A 86 -31.75 35.33 -13.31
CA THR A 86 -31.15 36.51 -12.67
C THR A 86 -29.97 36.23 -11.73
N GLY A 87 -29.34 35.06 -11.80
CA GLY A 87 -28.12 34.77 -11.02
C GLY A 87 -27.07 33.91 -11.73
N VAL A 88 -27.37 33.40 -12.92
CA VAL A 88 -26.48 32.49 -13.65
C VAL A 88 -25.20 33.21 -14.11
N MET A 89 -25.32 34.47 -14.55
CA MET A 89 -24.18 35.26 -15.01
C MET A 89 -23.19 35.59 -13.88
N ASP A 90 -23.69 35.97 -12.71
CA ASP A 90 -22.84 36.33 -11.57
C ASP A 90 -22.07 35.11 -11.05
N ASN A 91 -22.74 33.95 -10.99
CA ASN A 91 -22.10 32.69 -10.63
C ASN A 91 -21.03 32.25 -11.65
N LEU A 92 -21.26 32.49 -12.95
CA LEU A 92 -20.26 32.22 -13.99
C LEU A 92 -19.06 33.17 -13.89
N LEU A 93 -19.29 34.46 -13.63
CA LEU A 93 -18.25 35.46 -13.45
C LEU A 93 -17.44 35.19 -12.17
N GLU A 94 -18.09 34.79 -11.08
CA GLU A 94 -17.43 34.41 -9.83
C GLU A 94 -16.57 33.15 -10.01
N ALA A 95 -17.05 32.14 -10.74
CA ALA A 95 -16.27 30.95 -11.07
C ALA A 95 -15.05 31.24 -11.98
N LEU A 96 -15.15 32.24 -12.86
CA LEU A 96 -14.04 32.73 -13.67
C LEU A 96 -13.04 33.51 -12.82
N GLN A 97 -13.51 34.38 -11.92
CA GLN A 97 -12.68 35.23 -11.05
C GLN A 97 -11.94 34.43 -9.97
N SER A 98 -12.64 33.49 -9.31
CA SER A 98 -12.05 32.57 -8.33
C SER A 98 -11.14 31.49 -8.96
N GLY A 99 -11.14 31.40 -10.30
CA GLY A 99 -10.34 30.45 -11.06
C GLY A 99 -10.85 29.01 -10.99
N GLU A 100 -12.04 28.76 -10.42
CA GLU A 100 -12.66 27.44 -10.38
C GLU A 100 -12.95 26.89 -11.79
N ALA A 101 -13.31 27.78 -12.73
CA ALA A 101 -13.60 27.45 -14.12
C ALA A 101 -12.40 26.84 -14.89
N PHE A 102 -11.17 27.00 -14.39
CA PHE A 102 -9.94 26.62 -15.11
C PHE A 102 -9.16 25.46 -14.46
N ARG A 103 -9.71 24.83 -13.40
CA ARG A 103 -8.95 23.86 -12.58
C ARG A 103 -8.50 22.58 -13.30
N ASP A 104 -9.12 22.20 -14.42
CA ASP A 104 -8.81 20.93 -15.12
C ASP A 104 -7.74 21.03 -16.23
N ARG A 105 -7.26 22.24 -16.61
CA ARG A 105 -6.27 22.39 -17.70
C ARG A 105 -4.80 22.25 -17.27
N ARG A 106 -4.48 22.09 -15.98
CA ARG A 106 -3.09 21.99 -15.48
C ARG A 106 -2.56 20.55 -15.32
N LYS A 107 -3.08 19.57 -16.08
CA LYS A 107 -2.43 18.27 -16.29
C LYS A 107 -2.04 18.04 -17.75
N ARG A 108 -1.36 19.02 -18.37
CA ARG A 108 -0.56 18.72 -19.57
C ARG A 108 0.70 17.99 -19.12
N MET A 109 0.83 16.72 -19.52
CA MET A 109 2.06 15.94 -19.36
C MET A 109 3.23 16.69 -20.03
N PRO A 110 4.46 16.66 -19.46
CA PRO A 110 5.62 17.21 -20.14
C PRO A 110 5.87 16.42 -21.43
N ARG A 111 5.97 17.12 -22.58
CA ARG A 111 6.44 16.52 -23.82
C ARG A 111 7.93 16.19 -23.64
N PRO A 112 8.40 14.98 -23.98
CA PRO A 112 9.83 14.73 -24.06
C PRO A 112 10.42 15.59 -25.19
N GLN A 113 11.47 16.35 -24.87
CA GLN A 113 12.33 16.97 -25.86
C GLN A 113 13.30 15.89 -26.34
N ASP A 114 13.18 15.50 -27.61
CA ASP A 114 14.23 14.77 -28.31
C ASP A 114 15.35 15.74 -28.67
N TYR A 115 16.55 15.51 -28.14
CA TYR A 115 17.84 15.97 -28.69
C TYR A 115 18.92 14.93 -28.40
#